data_AF-A0A3Q0IM26-F1
#
_entry.id   AF-A0A3Q0IM26-F1
#
_cell.length_a   1.000
_cell.length_b   1.000
_cell.length_c   1.000
_cell.angle_alpha   90.00
_cell.angle_beta   90.00
_cell.angle_gamma   90.00
#
_symmetry.space_group_name_H-M   'P 1'
#
loop_
_entity.id
_entity.type
_entity.pdbx_description
1 polymer ?
#
loop_
_entity_poly.entity_id
_entity_poly.type
_entity_poly.pdbx_seq_one_letter_code
_entity_poly.pdbx_strand_id
1 'polypeptide(L)'
;MGIARYLMNQTLPESQLPKQIAAMSKCYRAEISVVADEKGVYRVHCFTKIEMFGVTLPEDSEKQLEQFLQFEESLFGELGIHTRTLNMGANELGAQAYKKYDVEAWMPGRKHWGELSSCSDCTDYQARRLNIRTEDGKFAHTLNGTACAIPRLLMALVETHQNQDGTVNIPECLQPFMFNKRIIGDTRGAPSLVKVKTGISKAKKKVLAKAALNNVKVAEG
;
A
#
# COMPACT_ATOMS: atom_id res chain seq x y z
N MET A 1 -8.32 4.26 16.98
CA MET A 1 -8.68 5.06 15.78
C MET A 1 -9.45 6.29 16.22
N GLY A 2 -9.17 7.47 15.65
CA GLY A 2 -9.92 8.70 15.96
C GLY A 2 -11.41 8.57 15.65
N ILE A 3 -11.75 7.88 14.54
CA ILE A 3 -13.13 7.61 14.11
C ILE A 3 -13.90 6.78 15.15
N ALA A 4 -13.29 5.70 15.66
CA ALA A 4 -13.93 4.89 16.70
C ALA A 4 -14.23 5.72 17.96
N ARG A 5 -13.33 6.64 18.35
CA ARG A 5 -13.54 7.51 19.51
C ARG A 5 -14.61 8.58 19.28
N TYR A 6 -14.84 9.01 18.05
CA TYR A 6 -15.96 9.90 17.70
C TYR A 6 -17.32 9.27 18.08
N LEU A 7 -17.41 7.94 18.03
CA LEU A 7 -18.63 7.17 18.35
C LEU A 7 -18.74 6.76 19.82
N MET A 8 -17.75 7.12 20.66
CA MET A 8 -17.69 6.69 22.05
C MET A 8 -18.94 7.13 22.84
N ASN A 9 -19.48 6.22 23.66
CA ASN A 9 -20.69 6.40 24.48
C ASN A 9 -21.98 6.70 23.69
N GLN A 10 -22.02 6.43 22.39
CA GLN A 10 -23.24 6.59 21.60
C GLN A 10 -24.08 5.31 21.60
N THR A 11 -25.39 5.49 21.70
CA THR A 11 -26.38 4.49 21.32
C THR A 11 -26.91 4.86 19.93
N LEU A 12 -26.68 4.00 18.95
CA LEU A 12 -27.04 4.23 17.56
C LEU A 12 -28.41 3.62 17.26
N PRO A 13 -29.32 4.39 16.62
CA PRO A 13 -30.58 3.85 16.17
C PRO A 13 -30.40 2.90 15.00
N GLU A 14 -31.27 1.89 14.90
CA GLU A 14 -31.19 0.88 13.83
C GLU A 14 -31.25 1.52 12.44
N SER A 15 -32.04 2.60 12.29
CA SER A 15 -32.13 3.41 11.06
C SER A 15 -30.82 4.07 10.61
N GLN A 16 -29.81 4.14 11.47
CA GLN A 16 -28.47 4.65 11.14
C GLN A 16 -27.46 3.54 10.84
N LEU A 17 -27.86 2.26 10.94
CA LEU A 17 -27.00 1.11 10.74
C LEU A 17 -27.31 0.43 9.39
N PRO A 18 -26.30 -0.04 8.64
CA PRO A 18 -24.87 0.12 8.90
C PRO A 18 -24.41 1.58 8.73
N LYS A 19 -23.68 2.10 9.72
CA LYS A 19 -23.06 3.43 9.66
C LYS A 19 -21.67 3.30 9.05
N GLN A 20 -21.48 3.86 7.86
CA GLN A 20 -20.21 3.85 7.15
C GLN A 20 -19.57 5.24 7.18
N ILE A 21 -18.32 5.31 7.60
CA ILE A 21 -17.55 6.55 7.74
C ILE A 21 -16.22 6.38 7.01
N ALA A 22 -15.86 7.37 6.19
CA ALA A 22 -14.53 7.47 5.60
C ALA A 22 -13.80 8.71 6.15
N ALA A 23 -12.52 8.59 6.45
CA ALA A 23 -11.70 9.73 6.87
C ALA A 23 -10.29 9.68 6.29
N MET A 24 -9.82 10.83 5.80
CA MET A 24 -8.43 11.04 5.41
C MET A 24 -7.64 11.61 6.58
N SER A 25 -6.47 11.04 6.87
CA SER A 25 -5.58 11.56 7.93
C SER A 25 -4.11 11.31 7.64
N LYS A 26 -3.24 12.03 8.35
CA LYS A 26 -1.83 11.68 8.47
C LYS A 26 -1.67 10.63 9.58
N CYS A 27 -1.07 9.51 9.24
CA CYS A 27 -0.73 8.42 10.15
C CYS A 27 0.75 8.53 10.52
N TYR A 28 1.02 8.43 11.83
CA TYR A 28 2.37 8.47 12.39
C TYR A 28 2.68 7.11 13.01
N ARG A 29 3.78 6.48 12.59
CA ARG A 29 4.22 5.18 13.12
C ARG A 29 5.71 5.22 13.46
N ALA A 30 6.06 4.65 14.61
CA ALA A 30 7.45 4.60 15.07
C ALA A 30 8.31 3.67 14.20
N GLU A 31 7.69 2.67 13.55
CA GLU A 31 8.37 1.70 12.67
C GLU A 31 9.60 1.06 13.32
N ILE A 32 9.51 0.75 14.61
CA ILE A 32 10.54 0.04 15.38
C ILE A 32 10.48 -1.43 14.97
N SER A 33 11.08 -1.76 13.83
CA SER A 33 11.21 -3.11 13.32
C SER A 33 12.66 -3.36 12.92
N VAL A 34 13.10 -4.61 13.04
CA VAL A 34 14.45 -5.07 12.63
C VAL A 34 14.41 -5.69 11.22
N VAL A 35 13.25 -5.64 10.55
CA VAL A 35 13.03 -6.29 9.25
C VAL A 35 13.53 -5.38 8.14
N ALA A 36 14.51 -5.86 7.39
CA ALA A 36 15.37 -5.13 6.46
C ALA A 36 14.70 -4.49 5.22
N ASP A 37 13.38 -4.57 5.07
CA ASP A 37 12.72 -4.10 3.84
C ASP A 37 12.23 -2.64 3.96
N GLU A 38 13.22 -1.74 4.04
CA GLU A 38 13.04 -0.31 4.35
C GLU A 38 13.35 0.62 3.16
N LYS A 39 13.65 0.08 1.97
CA LYS A 39 14.01 0.93 0.82
C LYS A 39 12.79 1.57 0.17
N GLY A 40 12.87 2.87 -0.07
CA GLY A 40 11.86 3.67 -0.76
C GLY A 40 10.78 4.20 0.19
N VAL A 41 9.54 4.32 -0.32
CA VAL A 41 8.40 4.85 0.45
C VAL A 41 7.49 3.76 1.00
N TYR A 42 7.94 2.50 1.00
CA TYR A 42 7.13 1.35 1.39
C TYR A 42 6.80 1.32 2.89
N ARG A 43 7.79 1.69 3.71
CA ARG A 43 7.68 1.83 5.17
C ARG A 43 8.22 3.20 5.56
N VAL A 44 7.34 4.09 6.02
CA VAL A 44 7.69 5.48 6.37
C VAL A 44 7.04 5.88 7.69
N HIS A 45 7.66 6.79 8.43
CA HIS A 45 7.14 7.24 9.73
C HIS A 45 5.87 8.08 9.64
N CYS A 46 5.65 8.75 8.52
CA CYS A 46 4.49 9.61 8.29
C CYS A 46 3.92 9.36 6.90
N PHE A 47 2.63 9.05 6.82
CA PHE A 47 1.95 8.84 5.56
C PHE A 47 0.49 9.27 5.60
N THR A 48 -0.10 9.45 4.43
CA THR A 48 -1.54 9.76 4.31
C THR A 48 -2.30 8.46 4.11
N LYS A 49 -3.42 8.30 4.81
CA LYS A 49 -4.30 7.14 4.66
C LYS A 49 -5.76 7.61 4.60
N ILE A 50 -6.53 6.99 3.72
CA ILE A 50 -7.99 7.05 3.74
C ILE A 50 -8.46 5.77 4.43
N GLU A 51 -9.14 5.95 5.57
CA GLU A 51 -9.67 4.86 6.39
C GLU A 51 -11.18 4.75 6.23
N MET A 52 -11.68 3.53 6.13
CA MET A 52 -13.09 3.17 6.23
C MET A 52 -13.37 2.61 7.63
N PHE A 53 -14.50 3.01 8.20
CA PHE A 53 -14.97 2.51 9.48
C PHE A 53 -16.45 2.20 9.39
N GLY A 54 -16.82 0.99 9.79
CA GLY A 54 -18.20 0.50 9.79
C GLY A 54 -18.68 0.29 11.22
N VAL A 55 -19.93 0.65 11.49
CA VAL A 55 -20.65 0.22 12.68
C VAL A 55 -21.94 -0.45 12.24
N THR A 56 -22.18 -1.67 12.71
CA THR A 56 -23.31 -2.48 12.25
C THR A 56 -24.04 -3.13 13.42
N LEU A 57 -25.21 -3.68 13.13
CA LEU A 57 -25.79 -4.73 13.97
C LEU A 57 -24.85 -5.96 13.98
N PRO A 58 -24.85 -6.76 15.05
CA PRO A 58 -24.02 -7.97 15.15
C PRO A 58 -24.17 -8.92 13.95
N GLU A 59 -25.40 -9.17 13.52
CA GLU A 59 -25.78 -10.06 12.42
C GLU A 59 -25.29 -9.61 11.03
N ASP A 60 -25.01 -8.32 10.86
CA ASP A 60 -24.62 -7.74 9.56
C ASP A 60 -23.09 -7.58 9.41
N SER A 61 -22.33 -7.85 10.46
CA SER A 61 -20.88 -7.58 10.49
C SER A 61 -20.10 -8.31 9.39
N GLU A 62 -20.34 -9.61 9.20
CA GLU A 62 -19.67 -10.38 8.15
C GLU A 62 -20.00 -9.84 6.74
N LYS A 63 -21.27 -9.50 6.50
CA LYS A 63 -21.70 -8.89 5.22
C LYS A 63 -20.99 -7.55 4.98
N GLN A 64 -20.83 -6.74 6.02
CA GLN A 64 -20.14 -5.45 5.91
C GLN A 64 -18.64 -5.63 5.64
N LEU A 65 -18.00 -6.68 6.17
CA LEU A 65 -16.60 -7.01 5.88
C LEU A 65 -16.42 -7.36 4.40
N GLU A 66 -17.30 -8.21 3.86
CA GLU A 66 -17.26 -8.58 2.43
C GLU A 66 -17.51 -7.36 1.53
N GLN A 67 -18.36 -6.42 1.94
CA GLN A 67 -18.53 -5.15 1.22
C GLN A 67 -17.27 -4.27 1.22
N PHE A 68 -16.53 -4.21 2.35
CA PHE A 68 -15.25 -3.49 2.40
C PHE A 68 -14.22 -4.14 1.48
N LEU A 69 -14.13 -5.47 1.51
CA LEU A 69 -13.22 -6.20 0.63
C LEU A 69 -13.56 -5.95 -0.85
N GLN A 70 -14.83 -6.05 -1.24
CA GLN A 70 -15.27 -5.79 -2.62
C GLN A 70 -14.96 -4.35 -3.06
N PHE A 71 -15.14 -3.37 -2.17
CA PHE A 71 -14.78 -1.98 -2.45
C PHE A 71 -13.28 -1.82 -2.69
N GLU A 72 -12.44 -2.43 -1.83
CA GLU A 72 -10.99 -2.39 -1.95
C GLU A 72 -10.52 -3.05 -3.26
N GLU A 73 -11.04 -4.23 -3.60
CA GLU A 73 -10.74 -4.93 -4.86
C GLU A 73 -11.18 -4.13 -6.09
N SER A 74 -12.38 -3.53 -6.07
CA SER A 74 -12.87 -2.68 -7.16
C SER A 74 -11.99 -1.45 -7.36
N LEU A 75 -11.62 -0.77 -6.26
CA LEU A 75 -10.77 0.42 -6.29
C LEU A 75 -9.41 0.13 -6.94
N PHE A 76 -8.75 -0.98 -6.57
CA PHE A 76 -7.47 -1.34 -7.17
C PHE A 76 -7.60 -1.86 -8.60
N GLY A 77 -8.72 -2.54 -8.91
CA GLY A 77 -9.04 -2.97 -10.27
C GLY A 77 -9.20 -1.79 -11.24
N GLU A 78 -9.93 -0.74 -10.83
CA GLU A 78 -10.08 0.50 -11.61
C GLU A 78 -8.76 1.24 -11.84
N LEU A 79 -7.81 1.09 -10.91
CA LEU A 79 -6.45 1.64 -11.03
C LEU A 79 -5.52 0.76 -11.90
N GLY A 80 -6.02 -0.37 -12.41
CA GLY A 80 -5.26 -1.31 -13.23
C GLY A 80 -4.17 -2.05 -12.45
N ILE A 81 -4.32 -2.20 -11.14
CA ILE A 81 -3.34 -2.85 -10.27
C ILE A 81 -3.68 -4.34 -10.16
N HIS A 82 -2.71 -5.21 -10.43
CA HIS A 82 -2.89 -6.64 -10.23
C HIS A 82 -2.81 -6.97 -8.74
N THR A 83 -3.92 -7.43 -8.16
CA THR A 83 -4.05 -7.75 -6.75
C THR A 83 -4.30 -9.22 -6.49
N ARG A 84 -4.06 -9.63 -5.24
CA ARG A 84 -4.54 -10.87 -4.64
C ARG A 84 -5.08 -10.59 -3.25
N THR A 85 -6.05 -11.38 -2.83
CA THR A 85 -6.66 -11.28 -1.50
C THR A 85 -6.22 -12.45 -0.64
N LEU A 86 -5.81 -12.16 0.60
CA LEU A 86 -5.37 -13.13 1.59
C LEU A 86 -6.34 -13.13 2.76
N ASN A 87 -6.83 -14.31 3.14
CA ASN A 87 -7.51 -14.53 4.43
C ASN A 87 -6.46 -14.81 5.50
N MET A 88 -6.32 -13.91 6.47
CA MET A 88 -5.20 -13.93 7.40
C MET A 88 -5.36 -15.01 8.46
N GLY A 89 -4.29 -15.75 8.72
CA GLY A 89 -4.26 -16.75 9.79
C GLY A 89 -4.37 -16.12 11.17
N ALA A 90 -4.74 -16.91 12.18
CA ALA A 90 -4.99 -16.43 13.54
C ALA A 90 -3.82 -15.63 14.16
N ASN A 91 -2.58 -15.95 13.81
CA ASN A 91 -1.38 -15.27 14.30
C ASN A 91 -1.18 -13.85 13.73
N GLU A 92 -1.86 -13.52 12.62
CA GLU A 92 -1.72 -12.26 11.88
C GLU A 92 -2.94 -11.32 12.05
N LEU A 93 -3.93 -11.70 12.86
CA LEU A 93 -5.14 -10.91 13.09
C LEU A 93 -4.87 -9.63 13.89
N GLY A 94 -3.83 -9.64 14.74
CA GLY A 94 -3.65 -8.62 15.77
C GLY A 94 -4.65 -8.78 16.92
N ALA A 95 -4.67 -7.80 17.84
CA ALA A 95 -5.37 -7.97 19.12
C ALA A 95 -6.89 -7.84 19.03
N GLN A 96 -7.41 -7.11 18.04
CA GLN A 96 -8.81 -6.69 17.96
C GLN A 96 -9.61 -7.39 16.86
N ALA A 97 -8.96 -7.96 15.84
CA ALA A 97 -9.67 -8.52 14.70
C ALA A 97 -10.14 -9.95 14.99
N TYR A 98 -11.40 -10.23 14.68
CA TYR A 98 -11.98 -11.57 14.62
C TYR A 98 -11.69 -12.23 13.26
N LYS A 99 -11.83 -11.46 12.18
CA LYS A 99 -11.54 -11.87 10.79
C LYS A 99 -10.86 -10.71 10.07
N LYS A 100 -9.83 -11.01 9.26
CA LYS A 100 -9.04 -10.01 8.54
C LYS A 100 -8.72 -10.50 7.14
N TYR A 101 -8.89 -9.61 6.17
CA TYR A 101 -8.39 -9.79 4.82
C TYR A 101 -7.32 -8.74 4.54
N ASP A 102 -6.24 -9.17 3.89
CA ASP A 102 -5.23 -8.28 3.33
C ASP A 102 -5.28 -8.34 1.80
N VAL A 103 -5.27 -7.18 1.16
CA VAL A 103 -5.21 -7.06 -0.30
C VAL A 103 -3.81 -6.63 -0.67
N GLU A 104 -3.09 -7.50 -1.36
CA GLU A 104 -1.73 -7.27 -1.80
C GLU A 104 -1.69 -6.96 -3.30
N ALA A 105 -0.83 -6.02 -3.69
CA ALA A 105 -0.53 -5.75 -5.09
C ALA A 105 0.78 -6.41 -5.51
N TRP A 106 0.81 -6.90 -6.74
CA TRP A 106 2.06 -7.28 -7.39
C TRP A 106 2.89 -6.02 -7.69
N MET A 107 4.13 -5.99 -7.23
CA MET A 107 5.08 -4.88 -7.43
C MET A 107 6.20 -5.33 -8.38
N PRO A 108 6.11 -5.04 -9.70
CA PRO A 108 7.05 -5.55 -10.71
C PRO A 108 8.52 -5.24 -10.45
N GLY A 109 8.83 -4.05 -9.92
CA GLY A 109 10.19 -3.62 -9.59
C GLY A 109 10.77 -4.40 -8.41
N ARG A 110 9.92 -4.75 -7.43
CA ARG A 110 10.30 -5.59 -6.29
C ARG A 110 10.24 -7.09 -6.58
N LYS A 111 9.49 -7.49 -7.62
CA LYS A 111 9.15 -8.89 -7.94
C LYS A 111 8.51 -9.61 -6.75
N HIS A 112 7.67 -8.90 -6.01
CA HIS A 112 7.06 -9.38 -4.79
C HIS A 112 5.64 -8.81 -4.62
N TRP A 113 4.85 -9.46 -3.79
CA TRP A 113 3.53 -8.97 -3.39
C TRP A 113 3.68 -8.04 -2.18
N GLY A 114 3.02 -6.88 -2.22
CA GLY A 114 3.04 -5.93 -1.12
C GLY A 114 1.64 -5.54 -0.69
N GLU A 115 1.37 -5.58 0.63
CA GLU A 115 0.10 -5.20 1.24
C GLU A 115 -0.26 -3.74 0.90
N LEU A 116 -1.37 -3.52 0.18
CA LEU A 116 -1.91 -2.19 -0.08
C LEU A 116 -3.02 -1.80 0.89
N SER A 117 -3.84 -2.79 1.27
CA SER A 117 -5.00 -2.62 2.13
C SER A 117 -5.15 -3.78 3.10
N SER A 118 -5.89 -3.52 4.16
CA SER A 118 -6.42 -4.51 5.07
C SER A 118 -7.83 -4.10 5.50
N CYS A 119 -8.75 -5.04 5.57
CA CYS A 119 -10.04 -4.87 6.24
C CYS A 119 -10.23 -5.91 7.35
N SER A 120 -10.92 -5.52 8.42
CA SER A 120 -11.08 -6.36 9.61
C SER A 120 -12.45 -6.17 10.23
N ASP A 121 -13.06 -7.29 10.60
CA ASP A 121 -14.19 -7.32 11.51
C ASP A 121 -13.65 -7.46 12.93
N CYS A 122 -13.96 -6.49 13.80
CA CYS A 122 -13.56 -6.48 15.21
C CYS A 122 -14.70 -6.89 16.14
N THR A 123 -15.84 -7.33 15.59
CA THR A 123 -17.07 -7.63 16.31
C THR A 123 -17.33 -6.55 17.37
N ASP A 124 -17.63 -6.94 18.60
CA ASP A 124 -17.88 -6.01 19.70
C ASP A 124 -16.61 -5.59 20.47
N TYR A 125 -15.40 -6.01 20.05
CA TYR A 125 -14.15 -5.80 20.80
C TYR A 125 -13.90 -4.31 21.09
N GLN A 126 -14.03 -3.46 20.06
CA GLN A 126 -13.85 -2.02 20.19
C GLN A 126 -15.08 -1.37 20.83
N ALA A 127 -16.29 -1.82 20.44
CA ALA A 127 -17.55 -1.29 20.94
C ALA A 127 -17.69 -1.43 22.46
N ARG A 128 -17.26 -2.56 23.04
CA ARG A 128 -17.23 -2.78 24.51
C ARG A 128 -16.33 -1.78 25.23
N ARG A 129 -15.15 -1.48 24.67
CA ARG A 129 -14.17 -0.55 25.25
C ARG A 129 -14.59 0.91 25.14
N LEU A 130 -15.37 1.23 24.11
CA LEU A 130 -15.82 2.59 23.80
C LEU A 130 -17.30 2.82 24.17
N ASN A 131 -17.97 1.80 24.73
CA ASN A 131 -19.39 1.80 25.06
C ASN A 131 -20.28 2.25 23.88
N ILE A 132 -20.08 1.65 22.71
CA ILE A 132 -20.88 1.88 21.51
C ILE A 132 -22.01 0.85 21.47
N ARG A 133 -23.26 1.31 21.46
CA ARG A 133 -24.44 0.44 21.59
C ARG A 133 -25.42 0.62 20.44
N THR A 134 -26.25 -0.39 20.26
CA THR A 134 -27.45 -0.37 19.43
C THR A 134 -28.67 -0.02 20.31
N GLU A 135 -29.77 0.43 19.70
CA GLU A 135 -31.00 0.80 20.43
C GLU A 135 -31.58 -0.35 21.28
N ASP A 136 -31.38 -1.61 20.88
CA ASP A 136 -31.79 -2.80 21.64
C ASP A 136 -30.90 -3.09 22.86
N GLY A 137 -29.92 -2.21 23.15
CA GLY A 137 -29.03 -2.28 24.30
C GLY A 137 -27.81 -3.18 24.11
N LYS A 138 -27.68 -3.89 22.98
CA LYS A 138 -26.49 -4.69 22.65
C LYS A 138 -25.30 -3.79 22.30
N PHE A 139 -24.11 -4.39 22.29
CA PHE A 139 -22.93 -3.73 21.73
C PHE A 139 -22.95 -3.86 20.22
N ALA A 140 -22.70 -2.76 19.52
CA ALA A 140 -22.59 -2.77 18.07
C ALA A 140 -21.35 -3.56 17.62
N HIS A 141 -21.35 -4.04 16.38
CA HIS A 141 -20.13 -4.55 15.75
C HIS A 141 -19.39 -3.43 15.03
N THR A 142 -18.07 -3.52 15.02
CA THR A 142 -17.17 -2.50 14.46
C THR A 142 -16.24 -3.10 13.44
N LEU A 143 -16.07 -2.41 12.32
CA LEU A 143 -15.21 -2.82 11.22
C LEU A 143 -14.28 -1.67 10.84
N ASN A 144 -13.07 -2.00 10.39
CA ASN A 144 -12.15 -1.03 9.82
C ASN A 144 -11.55 -1.57 8.51
N GLY A 145 -11.38 -0.70 7.52
CA GLY A 145 -10.77 -1.03 6.23
C GLY A 145 -9.86 0.10 5.75
N THR A 146 -8.80 -0.23 5.02
CA THR A 146 -7.87 0.77 4.47
C THR A 146 -8.21 1.01 3.01
N ALA A 147 -9.07 1.99 2.72
CA ALA A 147 -9.38 2.32 1.32
C ALA A 147 -8.09 2.61 0.51
N CYS A 148 -7.18 3.41 1.08
CA CYS A 148 -5.89 3.63 0.44
C CYS A 148 -4.80 4.09 1.42
N ALA A 149 -3.69 3.35 1.46
CA ALA A 149 -2.42 3.83 2.00
C ALA A 149 -1.58 4.49 0.89
N ILE A 150 -1.54 5.83 0.88
CA ILE A 150 -1.00 6.61 -0.24
C ILE A 150 0.42 6.21 -0.66
N PRO A 151 1.42 6.00 0.23
CA PRO A 151 2.78 5.68 -0.22
C PRO A 151 2.87 4.36 -0.98
N ARG A 152 2.21 3.31 -0.48
CA ARG A 152 2.24 1.99 -1.11
C ARG A 152 1.43 1.99 -2.40
N LEU A 153 0.31 2.71 -2.44
CA LEU A 153 -0.45 2.87 -3.68
C LEU A 153 0.37 3.60 -4.75
N LEU A 154 1.06 4.68 -4.39
CA LEU A 154 1.93 5.41 -5.33
C LEU A 154 3.04 4.50 -5.90
N MET A 155 3.64 3.65 -5.07
CA MET A 155 4.61 2.67 -5.54
C MET A 155 3.98 1.68 -6.53
N ALA A 156 2.84 1.09 -6.20
CA ALA A 156 2.16 0.16 -7.09
C ALA A 156 1.80 0.83 -8.43
N LEU A 157 1.25 2.05 -8.40
CA LEU A 157 0.92 2.82 -9.60
C LEU A 157 2.14 3.09 -10.48
N VAL A 158 3.24 3.57 -9.90
CA VAL A 158 4.46 3.88 -10.65
C VAL A 158 5.07 2.61 -11.23
N GLU A 159 5.16 1.53 -10.46
CA GLU A 159 5.77 0.29 -10.94
C GLU A 159 4.93 -0.41 -12.01
N THR A 160 3.60 -0.36 -11.89
CA THR A 160 2.66 -0.98 -12.84
C THR A 160 2.53 -0.19 -14.14
N HIS A 161 2.52 1.15 -14.08
CA HIS A 161 2.23 2.00 -15.23
C HIS A 161 3.47 2.65 -15.87
N GLN A 162 4.68 2.23 -15.51
CA GLN A 162 5.91 2.73 -16.12
C GLN A 162 6.07 2.31 -17.59
N ASN A 163 6.65 3.19 -18.39
CA ASN A 163 7.04 2.97 -19.77
C ASN A 163 8.57 2.80 -19.88
N GLN A 164 9.05 2.25 -21.00
CA GLN A 164 10.49 2.03 -21.23
C GLN A 164 11.32 3.32 -21.27
N ASP A 165 10.70 4.45 -21.58
CA ASP A 165 11.33 5.78 -21.63
C ASP A 165 11.39 6.47 -20.25
N GLY A 166 10.92 5.80 -19.18
CA GLY A 166 10.89 6.32 -17.82
C GLY A 166 9.68 7.20 -17.51
N THR A 167 8.75 7.37 -18.45
CA THR A 167 7.46 8.00 -18.18
C THR A 167 6.49 7.03 -17.50
N VAL A 168 5.40 7.53 -16.89
CA VAL A 168 4.38 6.73 -16.21
C VAL A 168 3.01 7.11 -16.74
N ASN A 169 2.24 6.15 -17.22
CA ASN A 169 0.86 6.38 -17.66
C ASN A 169 -0.03 6.65 -16.43
N ILE A 170 -0.95 7.61 -16.57
CA ILE A 170 -1.93 7.92 -15.52
C ILE A 170 -3.19 7.08 -15.79
N PRO A 171 -3.64 6.24 -14.84
CA PRO A 171 -4.90 5.50 -14.94
C PRO A 171 -6.06 6.42 -15.31
N GLU A 172 -6.96 5.96 -16.17
CA GLU A 172 -8.08 6.76 -16.70
C GLU A 172 -8.92 7.40 -15.59
N CYS A 173 -9.21 6.66 -14.52
CA CYS A 173 -9.96 7.13 -13.37
C CYS A 173 -9.28 8.29 -12.60
N LEU A 174 -7.95 8.46 -12.72
CA LEU A 174 -7.20 9.54 -12.07
C LEU A 174 -7.03 10.78 -12.95
N GLN A 175 -7.19 10.67 -14.27
CA GLN A 175 -6.96 11.77 -15.21
C GLN A 175 -7.79 13.02 -14.92
N PRO A 176 -9.10 12.93 -14.56
CA PRO A 176 -9.89 14.11 -14.20
C PRO A 176 -9.33 14.90 -13.01
N PHE A 177 -8.66 14.22 -12.07
CA PHE A 177 -8.02 14.83 -10.90
C PHE A 177 -6.62 15.39 -11.20
N MET A 178 -6.09 15.13 -12.40
CA MET A 178 -4.75 15.53 -12.83
C MET A 178 -4.78 16.45 -14.06
N PHE A 179 -5.80 17.33 -14.16
CA PHE A 179 -5.99 18.24 -15.30
C PHE A 179 -6.04 17.51 -16.66
N ASN A 180 -6.61 16.30 -16.68
CA ASN A 180 -6.67 15.40 -17.84
C ASN A 180 -5.30 15.01 -18.43
N LYS A 181 -4.24 15.10 -17.62
CA LYS A 181 -2.92 14.61 -18.01
C LYS A 181 -2.96 13.08 -18.12
N ARG A 182 -2.34 12.54 -19.17
CA ARG A 182 -2.26 11.09 -19.41
C ARG A 182 -0.93 10.44 -19.01
N ILE A 183 0.13 11.24 -18.87
CA ILE A 183 1.50 10.75 -18.64
C ILE A 183 2.22 11.65 -17.62
N ILE A 184 2.95 11.07 -16.69
CA ILE A 184 3.92 11.74 -15.79
C ILE A 184 5.33 11.45 -16.29
N GLY A 185 6.17 12.47 -16.42
CA GLY A 185 7.56 12.33 -16.89
C GLY A 185 7.97 13.51 -17.76
N ASP A 186 9.28 13.65 -17.97
CA ASP A 186 9.81 14.63 -18.92
C ASP A 186 9.78 14.04 -20.33
N THR A 187 8.92 14.57 -21.20
CA THR A 187 8.91 14.21 -22.63
C THR A 187 10.07 14.82 -23.40
N ARG A 188 10.88 15.69 -22.75
CA ARG A 188 12.20 16.10 -23.27
C ARG A 188 13.13 14.94 -22.99
N GLY A 189 13.18 14.01 -23.94
CA GLY A 189 13.76 12.68 -23.80
C GLY A 189 15.03 12.63 -22.95
N ALA A 190 15.13 11.59 -22.12
CA ALA A 190 16.39 11.21 -21.50
C ALA A 190 17.49 11.30 -22.57
N PRO A 191 18.59 12.04 -22.34
CA PRO A 191 19.63 12.18 -23.34
C PRO A 191 20.03 10.79 -23.79
N SER A 192 19.90 10.55 -25.10
CA SER A 192 20.23 9.26 -25.69
C SER A 192 21.66 8.93 -25.26
N LEU A 193 21.84 7.79 -24.59
CA LEU A 193 23.16 7.31 -24.24
C LEU A 193 23.88 6.98 -25.55
N VAL A 194 24.67 7.94 -26.04
CA VAL A 194 25.55 7.73 -27.18
C VAL A 194 26.59 6.72 -26.73
N LYS A 195 26.53 5.49 -27.27
CA LYS A 195 27.63 4.54 -27.14
C LYS A 195 28.89 5.21 -27.70
N VAL A 196 29.76 5.67 -26.82
CA VAL A 196 31.11 6.07 -27.20
C VAL A 196 31.78 4.82 -27.74
N LYS A 197 32.03 4.77 -29.06
CA LYS A 197 32.92 3.75 -29.62
C LYS A 197 34.26 3.96 -28.93
N THR A 198 34.59 3.09 -27.97
CA THR A 198 35.92 3.02 -27.39
C THR A 198 36.86 2.52 -28.48
N GLY A 199 37.34 3.46 -29.29
CA GLY A 199 38.42 3.28 -30.26
C GLY A 199 39.75 3.07 -29.54
N ILE A 200 39.83 2.04 -28.70
CA ILE A 200 41.12 1.53 -28.25
C ILE A 200 41.59 0.62 -29.38
N SER A 201 42.52 1.13 -30.21
CA SER A 201 43.18 0.30 -31.21
C SER A 201 43.79 -0.92 -30.51
N LYS A 202 43.77 -2.09 -31.17
CA LYS A 202 44.32 -3.35 -30.63
C LYS A 202 45.75 -3.20 -30.09
N ALA A 203 46.51 -2.19 -30.55
CA ALA A 203 47.85 -1.87 -30.06
C ALA A 203 47.86 -1.34 -28.60
N LYS A 204 46.89 -0.50 -28.19
CA LYS A 204 46.82 0.03 -26.81
C LYS A 204 46.35 -1.01 -25.79
N LYS A 205 45.57 -2.02 -26.20
CA LYS A 205 45.16 -3.14 -25.34
C LYS A 205 46.36 -4.01 -24.89
N LYS A 206 47.35 -4.21 -25.76
CA LYS A 206 48.58 -4.96 -25.40
C LYS A 206 49.47 -4.22 -24.40
N VAL A 207 49.56 -2.89 -24.50
CA VAL A 207 50.37 -2.07 -23.57
C VAL A 207 49.75 -2.05 -22.17
N LEU A 208 48.42 -1.90 -22.07
CA LEU A 208 47.72 -1.95 -20.78
C LEU A 208 47.73 -3.34 -20.13
N ALA A 209 47.62 -4.42 -20.92
CA ALA A 209 47.74 -5.78 -20.38
C ALA A 209 49.16 -6.07 -19.84
N LYS A 210 50.20 -5.51 -20.46
CA LYS A 210 51.60 -5.69 -20.02
C LYS A 210 51.92 -4.87 -18.76
N ALA A 211 51.27 -3.72 -18.56
CA ALA A 211 51.39 -2.91 -17.35
C ALA A 211 50.69 -3.55 -16.13
N ALA A 212 49.58 -4.27 -16.35
CA ALA A 212 48.85 -4.95 -15.27
C ALA A 212 49.59 -6.19 -14.72
N LEU A 213 50.37 -6.89 -15.57
CA LEU A 213 51.15 -8.07 -15.17
C LEU A 213 52.39 -7.75 -14.32
N ASN A 214 52.92 -6.53 -14.37
CA ASN A 214 54.12 -6.15 -13.62
C ASN A 214 53.86 -5.64 -12.19
N ASN A 215 52.59 -5.49 -11.77
CA ASN A 215 52.23 -4.94 -10.46
C ASN A 215 51.65 -5.97 -9.46
N VAL A 216 51.74 -7.27 -9.76
CA VAL A 216 51.41 -8.32 -8.78
C VAL A 216 52.69 -8.70 -8.03
N LYS A 217 52.99 -7.98 -6.94
CA LYS A 217 53.79 -8.55 -5.85
C LYS A 217 52.84 -9.31 -4.93
N VAL A 218 53.05 -10.63 -4.89
CA VAL A 218 52.47 -11.54 -3.89
C VAL A 218 53.00 -11.11 -2.52
N ALA A 219 52.09 -10.83 -1.59
CA ALA A 219 52.40 -10.72 -0.17
C ALA A 219 51.92 -12.01 0.49
N GLU A 220 52.88 -12.86 0.85
CA GLU A 220 52.69 -13.96 1.80
C GLU A 220 52.52 -13.37 3.21
N GLY A 221 51.61 -13.97 3.97
CA GLY A 221 51.31 -13.69 5.38
C GLY A 221 50.20 -14.62 5.85
#